data_AF-A0A3D2HRP7-F1
#
_entry.id   AF-A0A3D2HRP7-F1
#
_cell.length_a   1.000
_cell.length_b   1.000
_cell.length_c   1.000
_cell.angle_alpha   90.00
_cell.angle_beta   90.00
_cell.angle_gamma   90.00
#
_symmetry.space_group_name_H-M   'P 1'
#
loop_
_entity.id
_entity.type
_entity.pdbx_description
1 polymer ?
#
loop_
_entity_poly.entity_id
_entity_poly.type
_entity_poly.pdbx_seq_one_letter_code
_entity_poly.pdbx_strand_id
1 'polypeptide(L)'
;MIDFISDNFILCITAVYVLLGMIMSIKLKNSDIKIVDKYGKSFAEIPFRIRHRILLKGKWIKIQYAITVVLIYAVMLVRLNDIFSLPLAVLFALPVSFLSAFVFFESILFVSAFVRKLISVNSASLNVMFSSIIFILAALCFYFTTRESLNFSQFLLSQICLGCCYVMMLFVLILVLKEANSGDSILTFRNIWKSAFLTIMLFIIVLSLMSYCCLLHNANAFDGVRYGLADIFYYTVITFATVGYGDIVPVSLTAKAVSVLTVITSILCITVLLSEIAGLKKKPVN
;
A
#
# COMPACT_ATOMS: atom_id res chain seq x y z
N MET A 1 17.35 -4.15 -20.79
CA MET A 1 16.17 -4.59 -19.99
C MET A 1 16.59 -5.04 -18.59
N ILE A 2 17.62 -5.88 -18.47
CA ILE A 2 18.15 -6.35 -17.18
C ILE A 2 18.68 -5.18 -16.32
N ASP A 3 19.43 -4.24 -16.90
CA ASP A 3 19.96 -3.08 -16.16
C ASP A 3 18.85 -2.17 -15.62
N PHE A 4 17.82 -1.91 -16.44
CA PHE A 4 16.62 -1.16 -16.01
C PHE A 4 15.91 -1.83 -14.84
N ILE A 5 15.80 -3.17 -14.84
CA ILE A 5 15.20 -3.93 -13.75
C ILE A 5 16.10 -3.88 -12.51
N SER A 6 17.43 -3.92 -12.69
CA SER A 6 18.38 -3.87 -11.58
C SER A 6 18.38 -2.51 -10.86
N ASP A 7 18.18 -1.42 -11.60
CA ASP A 7 18.16 -0.05 -11.07
C ASP A 7 16.79 0.36 -10.54
N ASN A 8 15.72 -0.27 -11.03
CA ASN A 8 14.35 -0.02 -10.61
C ASN A 8 13.75 -1.22 -9.89
N PHE A 9 14.59 -2.04 -9.25
CA PHE A 9 14.17 -3.28 -8.63
C PHE A 9 13.08 -3.08 -7.57
N ILE A 10 13.17 -2.00 -6.79
CA ILE A 10 12.15 -1.63 -5.80
C ILE A 10 10.81 -1.41 -6.49
N LEU A 11 10.80 -0.71 -7.63
CA LEU A 11 9.61 -0.40 -8.40
C LEU A 11 9.01 -1.68 -9.04
N CYS A 12 9.85 -2.56 -9.59
CA CYS A 12 9.40 -3.82 -10.18
C CYS A 12 8.85 -4.80 -9.13
N ILE A 13 9.52 -4.94 -7.98
CA ILE A 13 9.07 -5.82 -6.89
C ILE A 13 7.76 -5.30 -6.31
N THR A 14 7.65 -3.98 -6.07
CA THR A 14 6.41 -3.37 -5.56
C THR A 14 5.27 -3.52 -6.56
N ALA A 15 5.50 -3.34 -7.87
CA ALA A 15 4.50 -3.56 -8.92
C ALA A 15 3.90 -4.98 -8.83
N VAL A 16 4.76 -5.99 -8.78
CA VAL A 16 4.32 -7.39 -8.72
C VAL A 16 3.63 -7.68 -7.39
N TYR A 17 4.12 -7.12 -6.29
CA TYR A 17 3.52 -7.31 -4.98
C TYR A 17 2.11 -6.72 -4.88
N VAL A 18 1.88 -5.53 -5.46
CA VAL A 18 0.55 -4.91 -5.52
C VAL A 18 -0.40 -5.75 -6.37
N LEU A 19 0.02 -6.19 -7.56
CA LEU A 19 -0.81 -7.02 -8.44
C LEU A 19 -1.21 -8.35 -7.78
N LEU A 20 -0.27 -9.00 -7.11
CA LEU A 20 -0.55 -10.22 -6.35
C LEU A 20 -1.44 -9.94 -5.14
N GLY A 21 -1.23 -8.82 -4.44
CA GLY A 21 -2.08 -8.35 -3.34
C GLY A 21 -3.54 -8.13 -3.78
N MET A 22 -3.76 -7.56 -4.96
CA MET A 22 -5.10 -7.44 -5.55
C MET A 22 -5.75 -8.80 -5.77
N ILE A 23 -5.04 -9.74 -6.41
CA ILE A 23 -5.55 -11.10 -6.68
C ILE A 23 -5.90 -11.82 -5.36
N MET A 24 -5.05 -11.67 -4.34
CA MET A 24 -5.26 -12.21 -3.00
C MET A 24 -6.53 -11.63 -2.38
N SER A 25 -6.69 -10.30 -2.39
CA SER A 25 -7.84 -9.64 -1.76
C SER A 25 -9.19 -10.03 -2.38
N ILE A 26 -9.20 -10.35 -3.68
CA ILE A 26 -10.40 -10.82 -4.40
C ILE A 26 -10.69 -12.30 -4.09
N LYS A 27 -9.66 -13.16 -4.02
CA LYS A 27 -9.82 -14.62 -3.87
C LYS A 27 -9.84 -15.13 -2.43
N LEU A 28 -9.35 -14.35 -1.46
CA LEU A 28 -9.32 -14.70 -0.04
C LEU A 28 -10.72 -14.82 0.60
N LYS A 29 -11.77 -14.36 -0.08
CA LYS A 29 -13.14 -14.26 0.44
C LYS A 29 -13.75 -15.58 0.96
N ASN A 30 -13.24 -16.78 0.59
CA ASN A 30 -14.02 -18.02 0.75
C ASN A 30 -13.39 -19.24 1.45
N SER A 31 -12.09 -19.32 1.80
CA SER A 31 -11.57 -20.56 2.44
C SER A 31 -10.54 -20.37 3.57
N ASP A 32 -9.57 -19.48 3.41
CA ASP A 32 -8.38 -19.47 4.27
C ASP A 32 -8.52 -18.54 5.50
N ILE A 33 -9.43 -17.56 5.44
CA ILE A 33 -9.67 -16.57 6.51
C ILE A 33 -10.41 -17.17 7.71
N LYS A 34 -11.27 -18.19 7.51
CA LYS A 34 -12.00 -18.86 8.61
C LYS A 34 -11.06 -19.47 9.66
N ILE A 35 -9.83 -19.81 9.28
CA ILE A 35 -8.83 -20.36 10.21
C ILE A 35 -8.24 -19.26 11.10
N VAL A 36 -8.11 -18.02 10.58
CA VAL A 36 -7.53 -16.89 11.30
C VAL A 36 -8.56 -16.22 12.21
N ASP A 37 -9.79 -16.04 11.73
CA ASP A 37 -10.90 -15.52 12.55
C ASP A 37 -11.22 -16.45 13.73
N LYS A 38 -10.99 -17.76 13.58
CA LYS A 38 -11.16 -18.75 14.67
C LYS A 38 -10.30 -18.46 15.90
N TYR A 39 -9.18 -17.74 15.75
CA TYR A 39 -8.28 -17.42 16.87
C TYR A 39 -8.55 -16.06 17.51
N GLY A 40 -9.41 -15.20 16.94
CA GLY A 40 -9.71 -13.87 17.49
C GLY A 40 -8.47 -13.01 17.77
N LYS A 41 -7.34 -13.32 17.11
CA LYS A 41 -6.01 -12.76 17.34
C LYS A 41 -5.41 -12.27 16.03
N SER A 42 -4.53 -11.27 16.08
CA SER A 42 -3.79 -10.80 14.91
C SER A 42 -3.03 -11.99 14.35
N PHE A 43 -2.88 -12.08 13.03
CA PHE A 43 -2.06 -13.13 12.43
C PHE A 43 -0.64 -13.14 13.01
N ALA A 44 -0.14 -12.00 13.47
CA ALA A 44 1.14 -11.85 14.17
C ALA A 44 1.17 -12.40 15.60
N GLU A 45 0.05 -12.41 16.32
CA GLU A 45 -0.08 -12.94 17.70
C GLU A 45 -0.17 -14.47 17.74
N ILE A 46 -0.37 -15.10 16.57
CA ILE A 46 -0.32 -16.56 16.43
C ILE A 46 1.14 -17.00 16.54
N PRO A 47 1.46 -18.01 17.39
CA PRO A 47 2.81 -18.53 17.51
C PRO A 47 3.40 -18.91 16.15
N PHE A 48 4.67 -18.57 15.93
CA PHE A 48 5.39 -18.74 14.66
C PHE A 48 5.17 -20.12 14.01
N ARG A 49 5.26 -21.21 14.79
CA ARG A 49 5.04 -22.59 14.29
C ARG A 49 3.65 -22.83 13.69
N ILE A 50 2.61 -22.26 14.28
CA ILE A 50 1.23 -22.43 13.82
C ILE A 50 0.98 -21.53 12.61
N ARG A 51 1.47 -20.29 12.68
CA ARG A 51 1.40 -19.29 11.62
C ARG A 51 2.05 -19.77 10.32
N HIS A 52 3.27 -20.29 10.41
CA HIS A 52 3.98 -20.80 9.25
C HIS A 52 3.26 -22.01 8.62
N ARG A 53 2.68 -22.91 9.43
CA ARG A 53 1.85 -24.02 8.91
C ARG A 53 0.59 -23.54 8.19
N ILE A 54 -0.04 -22.45 8.64
CA ILE A 54 -1.22 -21.86 7.98
C ILE A 54 -0.82 -21.20 6.66
N LEU A 55 0.26 -20.40 6.65
CA LEU A 55 0.82 -19.78 5.44
C LEU A 55 1.20 -20.83 4.39
N LEU A 56 1.76 -21.95 4.82
CA LEU A 56 2.12 -23.08 3.94
C LEU A 56 0.89 -23.84 3.42
N LYS A 57 -0.31 -23.66 3.95
CA LYS A 57 -1.54 -24.25 3.38
C LYS A 57 -2.17 -23.39 2.30
N GLY A 58 -1.98 -22.07 2.34
CA GLY A 58 -2.51 -21.14 1.35
C GLY A 58 -1.79 -21.24 0.00
N LYS A 59 -2.45 -21.81 -1.02
CA LYS A 59 -1.89 -21.96 -2.38
C LYS A 59 -1.37 -20.63 -2.95
N TRP A 60 -2.14 -19.56 -2.77
CA TRP A 60 -1.81 -18.25 -3.34
C TRP A 60 -0.72 -17.51 -2.58
N ILE A 61 -0.64 -17.68 -1.25
CA ILE A 61 0.43 -17.12 -0.41
C ILE A 61 1.78 -17.74 -0.80
N LYS A 62 1.81 -19.07 -1.04
CA LYS A 62 3.00 -19.76 -1.55
C LYS A 62 3.46 -19.23 -2.90
N ILE A 63 2.52 -19.03 -3.82
CA ILE A 63 2.82 -18.45 -5.15
C ILE A 63 3.40 -17.05 -4.99
N GLN A 64 2.82 -16.21 -4.13
CA GLN A 64 3.31 -14.86 -3.88
C GLN A 64 4.72 -14.87 -3.30
N TYR A 65 4.98 -15.70 -2.29
CA TYR A 65 6.31 -15.85 -1.70
C TYR A 65 7.35 -16.34 -2.73
N ALA A 66 7.00 -17.35 -3.52
CA ALA A 66 7.87 -17.88 -4.57
C ALA A 66 8.22 -16.81 -5.62
N ILE A 67 7.22 -16.05 -6.09
CA ILE A 67 7.45 -14.95 -7.04
C ILE A 67 8.35 -13.87 -6.43
N THR A 68 8.14 -13.49 -5.16
CA THR A 68 9.02 -12.50 -4.51
C THR A 68 10.45 -12.98 -4.38
N VAL A 69 10.68 -14.26 -4.05
CA VAL A 69 12.03 -14.84 -3.98
C VAL A 69 12.69 -14.83 -5.37
N VAL A 70 11.96 -15.23 -6.42
CA VAL A 70 12.49 -15.24 -7.80
C VAL A 70 12.87 -13.84 -8.26
N LEU A 71 12.05 -12.82 -7.97
CA LEU A 71 12.35 -11.43 -8.34
C LEU A 71 13.56 -10.90 -7.58
N ILE A 72 13.64 -11.13 -6.27
CA ILE A 72 14.80 -10.69 -5.48
C ILE A 72 16.06 -11.43 -5.93
N TYR A 73 15.96 -12.74 -6.22
CA TYR A 73 17.07 -13.53 -6.74
C TYR A 73 17.61 -12.96 -8.04
N ALA A 74 16.74 -12.64 -9.01
CA ALA A 74 17.15 -12.06 -10.28
C ALA A 74 17.94 -10.74 -10.09
N VAL A 75 17.49 -9.90 -9.15
CA VAL A 75 18.15 -8.62 -8.83
C VAL A 75 19.48 -8.84 -8.12
N MET A 76 19.51 -9.72 -7.11
CA MET A 76 20.72 -10.03 -6.34
C MET A 76 21.78 -10.66 -7.22
N LEU A 77 21.39 -11.52 -8.17
CA LEU A 77 22.33 -12.16 -9.08
C LEU A 77 23.04 -11.15 -9.99
N VAL A 78 22.32 -10.16 -10.52
CA VAL A 78 22.92 -9.07 -11.30
C VAL A 78 23.90 -8.28 -10.44
N ARG A 79 23.45 -7.79 -9.28
CA ARG A 79 24.28 -6.96 -8.38
C ARG A 79 25.52 -7.68 -7.84
N LEU A 80 25.39 -8.97 -7.54
CA LEU A 80 26.52 -9.77 -7.06
C LEU A 80 27.49 -10.15 -8.18
N ASN A 81 27.02 -10.27 -9.42
CA ASN A 81 27.89 -10.52 -10.58
C ASN A 81 28.75 -9.31 -10.95
N ASP A 82 28.37 -8.10 -10.51
CA ASP A 82 29.21 -6.90 -10.64
C ASP A 82 30.42 -6.93 -9.65
N ILE A 83 30.32 -7.70 -8.57
CA ILE A 83 31.31 -7.76 -7.48
C ILE A 83 32.12 -9.07 -7.52
N PHE A 84 31.45 -10.19 -7.83
CA PHE A 84 32.00 -11.54 -7.78
C PHE A 84 31.90 -12.23 -9.15
N SER A 85 32.64 -13.33 -9.33
CA SER A 85 32.46 -14.20 -10.50
C SER A 85 31.08 -14.88 -10.49
N LEU A 86 30.54 -15.17 -11.67
CA LEU A 86 29.21 -15.78 -11.86
C LEU A 86 28.91 -16.98 -10.93
N PRO A 87 29.84 -17.94 -10.68
CA PRO A 87 29.58 -19.06 -9.78
C PRO A 87 29.39 -18.63 -8.31
N LEU A 88 30.19 -17.67 -7.84
CA LEU A 88 30.08 -17.13 -6.49
C LEU A 88 28.82 -16.27 -6.34
N ALA A 89 28.48 -15.48 -7.37
CA ALA A 89 27.25 -14.68 -7.39
C ALA A 89 26.00 -15.56 -7.26
N VAL A 90 25.93 -16.69 -7.98
CA VAL A 90 24.81 -17.66 -7.87
C VAL A 90 24.75 -18.27 -6.45
N LEU A 91 25.89 -18.67 -5.90
CA LEU A 91 25.98 -19.29 -4.57
C LEU A 91 25.45 -18.37 -3.47
N PHE A 92 25.79 -17.08 -3.50
CA PHE A 92 25.35 -16.10 -2.51
C PHE A 92 23.95 -15.53 -2.78
N ALA A 93 23.53 -15.40 -4.05
CA ALA A 93 22.23 -14.81 -4.40
C ALA A 93 21.04 -15.62 -3.84
N LEU A 94 21.13 -16.95 -3.87
CA LEU A 94 20.05 -17.84 -3.41
C LEU A 94 19.75 -17.69 -1.90
N PRO A 95 20.72 -17.83 -0.97
CA PRO A 95 20.44 -17.63 0.45
C PRO A 95 20.03 -16.20 0.79
N VAL A 96 20.62 -15.19 0.14
CA VAL A 96 20.30 -13.77 0.38
C VAL A 96 18.87 -13.43 -0.07
N SER A 97 18.46 -13.93 -1.24
CA SER A 97 17.08 -13.73 -1.74
C SER A 97 16.02 -14.39 -0.86
N PHE A 98 16.30 -15.58 -0.31
CA PHE A 98 15.38 -16.23 0.61
C PHE A 98 15.27 -15.46 1.94
N LEU A 99 16.40 -15.03 2.50
CA LEU A 99 16.43 -14.27 3.75
C LEU A 99 15.71 -12.93 3.62
N SER A 100 15.95 -12.20 2.53
CA SER A 100 15.31 -10.91 2.27
C SER A 100 13.80 -11.04 2.03
N ALA A 101 13.34 -12.04 1.27
CA ALA A 101 11.92 -12.32 1.11
C ALA A 101 11.25 -12.68 2.45
N PHE A 102 11.96 -13.43 3.30
CA PHE A 102 11.50 -13.78 4.64
C PHE A 102 11.34 -12.54 5.53
N VAL A 103 12.37 -11.68 5.61
CA VAL A 103 12.34 -10.43 6.37
C VAL A 103 11.22 -9.51 5.88
N PHE A 104 11.07 -9.39 4.57
CA PHE A 104 9.99 -8.60 3.95
C PHE A 104 8.61 -9.11 4.39
N PHE A 105 8.35 -10.42 4.30
CA PHE A 105 7.04 -10.97 4.69
C PHE A 105 6.74 -10.81 6.18
N GLU A 106 7.73 -11.06 7.04
CA GLU A 106 7.60 -10.89 8.49
C GLU A 106 7.40 -9.43 8.89
N SER A 107 8.01 -8.47 8.17
CA SER A 107 7.78 -7.04 8.41
C SER A 107 6.33 -6.62 8.15
N ILE A 108 5.70 -7.14 7.10
CA ILE A 108 4.27 -6.90 6.80
C ILE A 108 3.39 -7.49 7.90
N LEU A 109 3.73 -8.69 8.39
CA LEU A 109 2.98 -9.27 9.49
C LEU A 109 3.15 -8.46 10.79
N PHE A 110 4.36 -7.99 11.08
CA PHE A 110 4.63 -7.14 12.22
C PHE A 110 3.82 -5.83 12.16
N VAL A 111 3.84 -5.14 11.02
CA VAL A 111 3.05 -3.93 10.81
C VAL A 111 1.55 -4.24 10.92
N SER A 112 1.08 -5.40 10.47
CA SER A 112 -0.34 -5.79 10.62
C SER A 112 -0.75 -5.96 12.09
N ALA A 113 0.17 -6.38 12.97
CA ALA A 113 -0.04 -6.44 14.42
C ALA A 113 -0.25 -5.04 15.00
N PHE A 114 0.61 -4.10 14.57
CA PHE A 114 0.52 -2.71 14.99
C PHE A 114 -0.76 -2.04 14.49
N VAL A 115 -1.10 -2.23 13.21
CA VAL A 115 -2.35 -1.74 12.60
C VAL A 115 -3.58 -2.28 13.33
N ARG A 116 -3.60 -3.58 13.69
CA ARG A 116 -4.68 -4.14 14.50
C ARG A 116 -4.80 -3.44 15.85
N LYS A 117 -3.69 -3.16 16.52
CA LYS A 117 -3.68 -2.44 17.81
C LYS A 117 -4.21 -1.01 17.66
N LEU A 118 -3.94 -0.35 16.54
CA LEU A 118 -4.46 0.98 16.24
C LEU A 118 -5.97 0.95 15.95
N ILE A 119 -6.40 0.16 14.96
CA ILE A 119 -7.78 0.17 14.44
C ILE A 119 -8.74 -0.63 15.33
N SER A 120 -8.25 -1.65 16.05
CA SER A 120 -9.06 -2.61 16.83
C SER A 120 -10.13 -3.33 16.00
N VAL A 121 -9.89 -3.49 14.70
CA VAL A 121 -10.71 -4.33 13.81
C VAL A 121 -10.29 -5.79 13.98
N ASN A 122 -11.26 -6.66 14.26
CA ASN A 122 -10.99 -8.08 14.44
C ASN A 122 -10.73 -8.82 13.14
N SER A 123 -11.11 -8.28 11.97
CA SER A 123 -10.85 -8.93 10.71
C SER A 123 -9.37 -8.89 10.35
N ALA A 124 -8.75 -10.07 10.35
CA ALA A 124 -7.32 -10.19 10.04
C ALA A 124 -7.01 -9.80 8.60
N SER A 125 -7.96 -9.97 7.68
CA SER A 125 -7.82 -9.59 6.28
C SER A 125 -7.62 -8.09 6.11
N LEU A 126 -8.45 -7.24 6.73
CA LEU A 126 -8.32 -5.79 6.65
C LEU A 126 -6.96 -5.34 7.21
N ASN A 127 -6.53 -5.89 8.35
CA ASN A 127 -5.25 -5.55 8.97
C ASN A 127 -4.05 -5.90 8.07
N VAL A 128 -4.09 -7.04 7.38
CA VAL A 128 -3.04 -7.44 6.42
C VAL A 128 -3.06 -6.56 5.18
N MET A 129 -4.23 -6.17 4.68
CA MET A 129 -4.36 -5.27 3.53
C MET A 129 -3.85 -3.85 3.83
N PHE A 130 -4.20 -3.28 4.99
CA PHE A 130 -3.64 -1.99 5.41
C PHE A 130 -2.12 -2.06 5.55
N SER A 131 -1.61 -3.13 6.16
CA SER A 131 -0.17 -3.33 6.35
C SER A 131 0.59 -3.43 5.03
N SER A 132 0.09 -4.21 4.07
CA SER A 132 0.72 -4.34 2.76
C SER A 132 0.77 -3.00 2.03
N ILE A 133 -0.31 -2.21 2.08
CA ILE A 133 -0.38 -0.87 1.50
C ILE A 133 0.63 0.07 2.16
N ILE A 134 0.69 0.11 3.49
CA ILE A 134 1.67 0.93 4.23
C ILE A 134 3.09 0.58 3.81
N PHE A 135 3.40 -0.72 3.73
CA PHE A 135 4.74 -1.18 3.33
C PHE A 135 5.07 -0.77 1.89
N ILE A 136 4.13 -0.95 0.95
CA ILE A 136 4.30 -0.56 -0.46
C ILE A 136 4.52 0.95 -0.57
N LEU A 137 3.74 1.76 0.14
CA LEU A 137 3.88 3.21 0.12
C LEU A 137 5.21 3.67 0.72
N ALA A 138 5.66 3.03 1.80
CA ALA A 138 6.97 3.30 2.38
C ALA A 138 8.10 2.97 1.41
N ALA A 139 8.02 1.83 0.71
CA ALA A 139 9.01 1.43 -0.30
C ALA A 139 9.04 2.40 -1.50
N LEU A 140 7.87 2.85 -1.98
CA LEU A 140 7.76 3.82 -3.07
C LEU A 140 8.25 5.21 -2.64
N CYS A 141 7.92 5.64 -1.42
CA CYS A 141 8.43 6.89 -0.85
C CYS A 141 9.96 6.87 -0.79
N PHE A 142 10.55 5.77 -0.28
CA PHE A 142 12.00 5.60 -0.26
C PHE A 142 12.58 5.68 -1.69
N TYR A 143 12.01 4.94 -2.64
CA TYR A 143 12.44 4.98 -4.04
C TYR A 143 12.45 6.41 -4.61
N PHE A 144 11.38 7.19 -4.40
CA PHE A 144 11.32 8.57 -4.89
C PHE A 144 12.29 9.52 -4.18
N THR A 145 12.53 9.35 -2.88
CA THR A 145 13.51 10.19 -2.16
C THR A 145 14.95 9.96 -2.60
N THR A 146 15.26 8.78 -3.14
CA THR A 146 16.60 8.47 -3.66
C THR A 146 16.83 8.92 -5.11
N ARG A 147 15.81 9.51 -5.75
CA ARG A 147 15.84 9.88 -7.17
C ARG A 147 15.66 11.38 -7.35
N GLU A 148 16.54 11.98 -8.15
CA GLU A 148 16.43 13.39 -8.52
C GLU A 148 15.42 13.61 -9.65
N SER A 149 15.34 12.68 -10.61
CA SER A 149 14.40 12.74 -11.73
C SER A 149 13.97 11.35 -12.19
N LEU A 150 12.81 11.27 -12.84
CA LEU A 150 12.27 10.02 -13.40
C LEU A 150 12.21 10.06 -14.93
N ASN A 151 12.79 9.04 -15.56
CA ASN A 151 12.58 8.77 -16.98
C ASN A 151 11.12 8.37 -17.25
N PHE A 152 10.65 8.53 -18.50
CA PHE A 152 9.26 8.23 -18.87
C PHE A 152 8.80 6.81 -18.48
N SER A 153 9.65 5.80 -18.65
CA SER A 153 9.32 4.42 -18.27
C SER A 153 9.20 4.23 -16.75
N GLN A 154 10.06 4.89 -15.97
CA GLN A 154 10.00 4.87 -14.50
C GLN A 154 8.77 5.61 -14.00
N PHE A 155 8.47 6.77 -14.60
CA PHE A 155 7.26 7.55 -14.33
C PHE A 155 6.01 6.70 -14.59
N LEU A 156 5.88 6.11 -15.78
CA LEU A 156 4.72 5.31 -16.15
C LEU A 156 4.53 4.10 -15.21
N LEU A 157 5.61 3.36 -14.93
CA LEU A 157 5.54 2.23 -14.01
C LEU A 157 5.16 2.66 -12.59
N SER A 158 5.70 3.79 -12.11
CA SER A 158 5.35 4.36 -10.81
C SER A 158 3.87 4.76 -10.71
N GLN A 159 3.34 5.39 -11.75
CA GLN A 159 1.91 5.73 -11.82
C GLN A 159 1.02 4.48 -11.85
N ILE A 160 1.43 3.42 -12.57
CA ILE A 160 0.72 2.14 -12.57
C ILE A 160 0.73 1.51 -11.17
N CYS A 161 1.88 1.46 -10.49
CA CYS A 161 2.02 0.90 -9.14
C CYS A 161 1.13 1.64 -8.13
N LEU A 162 1.22 2.97 -8.10
CA LEU A 162 0.42 3.81 -7.21
C LEU A 162 -1.07 3.74 -7.59
N GLY A 163 -1.40 3.62 -8.87
CA GLY A 163 -2.77 3.47 -9.35
C GLY A 163 -3.39 2.15 -8.89
N CYS A 164 -2.63 1.06 -8.96
CA CYS A 164 -3.07 -0.23 -8.41
C CYS A 164 -3.21 -0.16 -6.88
N CYS A 165 -2.30 0.54 -6.20
CA CYS A 165 -2.41 0.79 -4.76
C CYS A 165 -3.67 1.60 -4.40
N TYR A 166 -4.01 2.61 -5.19
CA TYR A 166 -5.24 3.39 -5.07
C TYR A 166 -6.50 2.51 -5.27
N VAL A 167 -6.50 1.61 -6.26
CA VAL A 167 -7.60 0.65 -6.47
C VAL A 167 -7.73 -0.31 -5.28
N MET A 168 -6.61 -0.80 -4.73
CA MET A 168 -6.64 -1.60 -3.49
C MET A 168 -7.22 -0.81 -2.32
N MET A 169 -6.88 0.47 -2.19
CA MET A 169 -7.45 1.36 -1.17
C MET A 169 -8.97 1.55 -1.32
N LEU A 170 -9.49 1.66 -2.55
CA LEU A 170 -10.93 1.67 -2.80
C LEU A 170 -11.60 0.35 -2.36
N PHE A 171 -10.96 -0.79 -2.61
CA PHE A 171 -11.48 -2.08 -2.16
C PHE A 171 -11.48 -2.19 -0.63
N VAL A 172 -10.43 -1.70 0.04
CA VAL A 172 -10.37 -1.62 1.51
C VAL A 172 -11.49 -0.72 2.05
N LEU A 173 -11.73 0.43 1.44
CA LEU A 173 -12.84 1.32 1.81
C LEU A 173 -14.21 0.61 1.72
N ILE A 174 -14.47 -0.12 0.63
CA ILE A 174 -15.70 -0.90 0.46
C ILE A 174 -15.83 -1.98 1.53
N LEU A 175 -14.74 -2.67 1.88
CA LEU A 175 -14.75 -3.68 2.93
C LEU A 175 -15.02 -3.07 4.31
N VAL A 176 -14.42 -1.92 4.62
CA VAL A 176 -14.68 -1.20 5.88
C VAL A 176 -16.15 -0.79 5.97
N LEU A 177 -16.74 -0.27 4.88
CA LEU A 177 -18.16 0.06 4.80
C LEU A 177 -19.08 -1.16 4.96
N LYS A 178 -18.70 -2.29 4.34
CA LYS A 178 -19.46 -3.53 4.46
C LYS A 178 -19.48 -4.03 5.90
N GLU A 179 -18.33 -3.98 6.56
CA GLU A 179 -18.17 -4.38 7.96
C GLU A 179 -18.92 -3.43 8.92
N ALA A 180 -18.95 -2.13 8.62
CA ALA A 180 -19.74 -1.15 9.37
C ALA A 180 -21.25 -1.42 9.28
N ASN A 181 -21.73 -1.84 8.10
CA ASN A 181 -23.14 -2.14 7.86
C ASN A 181 -23.61 -3.49 8.39
N SER A 182 -22.73 -4.48 8.58
CA SER A 182 -23.13 -5.85 8.94
C SER A 182 -23.69 -6.00 10.36
N GLY A 183 -23.77 -4.94 11.16
CA GLY A 183 -24.55 -4.90 12.40
C GLY A 183 -24.04 -5.80 13.55
N ASP A 184 -23.09 -6.70 13.28
CA ASP A 184 -22.42 -7.50 14.27
C ASP A 184 -21.61 -6.60 15.21
N SER A 185 -21.87 -6.77 16.51
CA SER A 185 -21.45 -6.00 17.69
C SER A 185 -19.93 -5.78 17.90
N ILE A 186 -19.10 -6.05 16.91
CA ILE A 186 -17.63 -6.09 17.00
C ILE A 186 -16.97 -4.72 16.71
N LEU A 187 -17.62 -3.83 15.96
CA LEU A 187 -17.12 -2.48 15.67
C LEU A 187 -17.85 -1.43 16.51
N THR A 188 -17.27 -1.09 17.66
CA THR A 188 -17.67 0.11 18.40
C THR A 188 -17.43 1.34 17.51
N PHE A 189 -18.29 2.36 17.58
CA PHE A 189 -18.13 3.66 16.87
C PHE A 189 -16.67 4.16 16.83
N ARG A 190 -15.98 4.08 17.98
CA ARG A 190 -14.58 4.45 18.13
C ARG A 190 -13.63 3.74 17.16
N ASN A 191 -13.86 2.48 16.82
CA ASN A 191 -13.00 1.69 15.94
C ASN A 191 -13.26 2.01 14.46
N ILE A 192 -14.50 2.32 14.08
CA ILE A 192 -14.87 2.77 12.73
C ILE A 192 -14.20 4.11 12.40
N TRP A 193 -14.20 5.05 13.33
CA TRP A 193 -13.50 6.33 13.12
C TRP A 193 -12.00 6.17 12.92
N LYS A 194 -11.37 5.26 13.67
CA LYS A 194 -9.94 4.98 13.50
C LYS A 194 -9.64 4.35 12.14
N SER A 195 -10.46 3.40 11.67
CA SER A 195 -10.27 2.79 10.35
C SER A 195 -10.51 3.79 9.23
N ALA A 196 -11.55 4.62 9.34
CA ALA A 196 -11.85 5.64 8.34
C ALA A 196 -10.76 6.73 8.29
N PHE A 197 -10.30 7.21 9.45
CA PHE A 197 -9.20 8.17 9.52
C PHE A 197 -7.91 7.63 8.91
N LEU A 198 -7.54 6.38 9.23
CA LEU A 198 -6.38 5.73 8.63
C LEU A 198 -6.54 5.61 7.10
N THR A 199 -7.72 5.19 6.64
CA THR A 199 -8.02 5.05 5.21
C THR A 199 -7.85 6.39 4.48
N ILE A 200 -8.36 7.49 5.04
CA ILE A 200 -8.21 8.84 4.48
C ILE A 200 -6.76 9.27 4.44
N MET A 201 -6.02 9.05 5.53
CA MET A 201 -4.59 9.40 5.58
C MET A 201 -3.79 8.64 4.53
N LEU A 202 -4.08 7.36 4.33
CA LEU A 202 -3.43 6.57 3.28
C LEU A 202 -3.81 7.03 1.88
N PHE A 203 -5.06 7.45 1.63
CA PHE A 203 -5.44 8.07 0.35
C PHE A 203 -4.65 9.34 0.08
N ILE A 204 -4.53 10.24 1.06
CA ILE A 204 -3.73 11.47 0.94
C ILE A 204 -2.27 11.13 0.64
N ILE A 205 -1.69 10.13 1.31
CA ILE A 205 -0.30 9.70 1.04
C ILE A 205 -0.17 9.17 -0.41
N VAL A 206 -1.06 8.28 -0.87
CA VAL A 206 -1.02 7.75 -2.24
C VAL A 206 -1.11 8.89 -3.27
N LEU A 207 -2.03 9.83 -3.09
CA LEU A 207 -2.24 10.96 -4.00
C LEU A 207 -1.07 11.95 -3.97
N SER A 208 -0.45 12.16 -2.81
CA SER A 208 0.76 12.98 -2.69
C SER A 208 1.94 12.35 -3.42
N LEU A 209 2.12 11.03 -3.32
CA LEU A 209 3.18 10.30 -4.06
C LEU A 209 2.91 10.30 -5.57
N MET A 210 1.65 10.20 -6.00
CA MET A 210 1.27 10.36 -7.42
C MET A 210 1.64 11.74 -7.96
N SER A 211 1.37 12.78 -7.17
CA SER A 211 1.68 14.17 -7.50
C SER A 211 3.20 14.40 -7.51
N TYR A 212 3.91 13.85 -6.53
CA TYR A 212 5.37 13.98 -6.43
C TYR A 212 6.09 13.24 -7.57
N CYS A 213 5.56 12.09 -7.99
CA CYS A 213 6.02 11.39 -9.18
C CYS A 213 5.87 12.24 -10.46
N CYS A 214 4.82 13.06 -10.57
CA CYS A 214 4.70 14.02 -11.68
C CYS A 214 5.77 15.11 -11.63
N LEU A 215 6.08 15.63 -10.43
CA LEU A 215 7.15 16.61 -10.22
C LEU A 215 8.53 16.05 -10.58
N LEU A 216 8.84 14.80 -10.19
CA LEU A 216 10.11 14.16 -10.51
C LEU A 216 10.27 13.86 -12.01
N HIS A 217 9.16 13.65 -12.73
CA HIS A 217 9.21 13.44 -14.18
C HIS A 217 9.33 14.76 -14.95
N ASN A 218 8.66 15.81 -14.46
CA ASN A 218 8.69 17.14 -15.06
C ASN A 218 8.76 18.19 -13.94
N ALA A 219 9.89 18.88 -13.84
CA ALA A 219 10.11 19.91 -12.82
C ALA A 219 9.07 21.05 -12.88
N ASN A 220 8.50 21.31 -14.06
CA ASN A 220 7.45 22.31 -14.27
C ASN A 220 6.03 21.73 -14.11
N ALA A 221 5.89 20.54 -13.51
CA ALA A 221 4.58 19.91 -13.32
C ALA A 221 3.68 20.72 -12.40
N PHE A 222 4.28 21.41 -11.42
CA PHE A 222 3.63 22.29 -10.45
C PHE A 222 4.35 23.63 -10.39
N ASP A 223 3.60 24.71 -10.28
CA ASP A 223 4.12 26.04 -9.96
C ASP A 223 4.09 26.26 -8.44
N GLY A 224 5.04 27.05 -7.92
CA GLY A 224 5.11 27.41 -6.49
C GLY A 224 5.84 26.43 -5.57
N VAL A 225 6.39 25.32 -6.09
CA VAL A 225 7.08 24.29 -5.28
C VAL A 225 8.53 24.68 -4.98
N ARG A 226 8.96 24.53 -3.71
CA ARG A 226 10.32 24.84 -3.23
C ARG A 226 10.98 23.69 -2.46
N TYR A 227 10.24 22.99 -1.62
CA TYR A 227 10.71 21.93 -0.72
C TYR A 227 10.34 20.52 -1.18
N GLY A 228 9.99 20.35 -2.47
CA GLY A 228 9.76 19.05 -3.09
C GLY A 228 8.59 18.30 -2.46
N LEU A 229 8.87 17.15 -1.82
CA LEU A 229 7.85 16.23 -1.30
C LEU A 229 6.95 16.87 -0.23
N ALA A 230 7.51 17.72 0.64
CA ALA A 230 6.74 18.36 1.71
C ALA A 230 5.68 19.31 1.15
N ASP A 231 6.05 20.10 0.15
CA ASP A 231 5.16 21.04 -0.54
C ASP A 231 4.07 20.31 -1.33
N ILE A 232 4.42 19.20 -1.98
CA ILE A 232 3.44 18.37 -2.67
C ILE A 232 2.46 17.70 -1.70
N PHE A 233 2.94 17.24 -0.53
CA PHE A 233 2.05 16.71 0.51
C PHE A 233 1.10 17.80 1.02
N TYR A 234 1.62 19.00 1.31
CA TYR A 234 0.81 20.16 1.68
C TYR A 234 -0.23 20.50 0.60
N TYR A 235 0.17 20.57 -0.67
CA TYR A 235 -0.71 20.78 -1.82
C TYR A 235 -1.85 19.75 -1.86
N THR A 236 -1.52 18.47 -1.72
CA THR A 236 -2.53 17.40 -1.70
C THR A 236 -3.50 17.56 -0.53
N VAL A 237 -3.01 17.91 0.67
CA VAL A 237 -3.87 18.14 1.85
C VAL A 237 -4.83 19.32 1.63
N ILE A 238 -4.34 20.48 1.19
CA ILE A 238 -5.20 21.66 0.98
C ILE A 238 -6.19 21.46 -0.17
N THR A 239 -5.81 20.68 -1.19
CA THR A 239 -6.68 20.34 -2.33
C THR A 239 -7.74 19.32 -1.90
N PHE A 240 -7.35 18.28 -1.15
CA PHE A 240 -8.26 17.29 -0.60
C PHE A 240 -9.25 17.91 0.38
N ALA A 241 -8.81 18.88 1.17
CA ALA A 241 -9.67 19.64 2.08
C ALA A 241 -10.49 20.74 1.36
N THR A 242 -10.34 20.91 0.05
CA THR A 242 -10.99 21.96 -0.76
C THR A 242 -10.68 23.40 -0.32
N VAL A 243 -9.58 23.62 0.38
CA VAL A 243 -9.13 24.95 0.83
C VAL A 243 -8.49 25.72 -0.34
N GLY A 244 -7.54 25.10 -1.04
CA GLY A 244 -6.97 25.61 -2.28
C GLY A 244 -6.44 27.05 -2.23
N TYR A 245 -5.44 27.35 -1.39
CA TYR A 245 -4.86 28.69 -1.27
C TYR A 245 -4.30 29.28 -2.58
N GLY A 246 -3.94 28.42 -3.54
CA GLY A 246 -3.45 28.83 -4.86
C GLY A 246 -1.96 29.19 -4.89
N ASP A 247 -1.24 28.93 -3.80
CA ASP A 247 0.21 29.05 -3.69
C ASP A 247 0.97 27.96 -4.45
N ILE A 248 0.40 26.76 -4.54
CA ILE A 248 0.90 25.67 -5.38
C ILE A 248 -0.19 25.23 -6.35
N VAL A 249 0.13 25.19 -7.64
CA VAL A 249 -0.87 24.91 -8.70
C VAL A 249 -0.34 23.87 -9.69
N PRO A 250 -1.13 22.84 -10.07
CA PRO A 250 -0.75 21.89 -11.09
C PRO A 250 -0.80 22.54 -12.48
N VAL A 251 0.31 22.47 -13.22
CA VAL A 251 0.44 23.06 -14.56
C VAL A 251 0.31 22.00 -15.65
N SER A 252 1.05 20.89 -15.48
CA SER A 252 1.08 19.79 -16.44
C SER A 252 -0.23 19.00 -16.50
N LEU A 253 -0.49 18.35 -17.64
CA LEU A 253 -1.69 17.53 -17.85
C LEU A 253 -1.80 16.40 -16.82
N THR A 254 -0.69 15.71 -16.54
CA THR A 254 -0.64 14.60 -15.58
C THR A 254 -0.89 15.08 -14.15
N ALA A 255 -0.27 16.19 -13.73
CA ALA A 255 -0.53 16.79 -12.42
C ALA A 255 -1.99 17.23 -12.26
N LYS A 256 -2.58 17.83 -13.31
CA LYS A 256 -4.01 18.20 -13.32
C LYS A 256 -4.91 16.97 -13.21
N ALA A 257 -4.61 15.88 -13.91
CA ALA A 257 -5.37 14.63 -13.81
C ALA A 257 -5.33 14.04 -12.39
N VAL A 258 -4.15 14.03 -11.74
CA VAL A 258 -4.02 13.58 -10.33
C VAL A 258 -4.77 14.52 -9.39
N SER A 259 -4.83 15.81 -9.68
CA SER A 259 -5.57 16.80 -8.88
C SER A 259 -7.09 16.59 -8.99
N VAL A 260 -7.60 16.31 -10.18
CA VAL A 260 -9.00 15.91 -10.39
C VAL A 260 -9.30 14.62 -9.62
N LEU A 261 -8.41 13.61 -9.70
CA LEU A 261 -8.55 12.38 -8.92
C LEU A 261 -8.61 12.69 -7.41
N THR A 262 -7.75 13.58 -6.91
CA THR A 262 -7.71 14.00 -5.50
C THR A 262 -9.04 14.60 -5.05
N VAL A 263 -9.64 15.48 -5.85
CA VAL A 263 -10.95 16.07 -5.55
C VAL A 263 -12.04 14.99 -5.53
N ILE A 264 -12.06 14.07 -6.51
CA ILE A 264 -13.03 12.96 -6.53
C ILE A 264 -12.88 12.09 -5.29
N THR A 265 -11.66 11.71 -4.91
CA THR A 265 -11.39 10.91 -3.70
C THR A 265 -11.84 11.63 -2.44
N SER A 266 -11.65 12.95 -2.35
CA SER A 266 -12.06 13.74 -1.19
C SER A 266 -13.57 13.69 -0.97
N ILE A 267 -14.34 13.88 -2.04
CA ILE A 267 -15.81 13.82 -2.00
C ILE A 267 -16.26 12.41 -1.58
N LEU A 268 -15.66 11.36 -2.14
CA LEU A 268 -15.96 9.98 -1.75
C LEU A 268 -15.67 9.69 -0.27
N CYS A 269 -14.53 10.15 0.24
CA CYS A 269 -14.16 9.92 1.65
C CYS A 269 -15.06 10.70 2.62
N ILE A 270 -15.34 11.97 2.32
CA ILE A 270 -16.18 12.84 3.16
C ILE A 270 -17.63 12.33 3.18
N THR A 271 -18.17 11.92 2.03
CA THR A 271 -19.54 11.36 1.95
C THR A 271 -19.67 10.07 2.76
N VAL A 272 -18.68 9.18 2.69
CA VAL A 272 -18.62 7.98 3.53
C VAL A 272 -18.62 8.33 5.01
N LEU A 273 -17.74 9.24 5.46
CA LEU A 273 -17.70 9.67 6.86
C LEU A 273 -19.03 10.25 7.33
N LEU A 274 -19.65 11.13 6.53
CA LEU A 274 -20.94 11.74 6.85
C LEU A 274 -22.06 10.70 6.95
N SER A 275 -22.07 9.71 6.04
CA SER A 275 -23.08 8.65 6.04
C SER A 275 -23.05 7.81 7.31
N GLU A 276 -21.83 7.49 7.79
CA GLU A 276 -21.63 6.79 9.06
C GLU A 276 -22.17 7.64 10.23
N ILE A 277 -21.78 8.91 10.33
CA ILE A 277 -22.26 9.82 11.39
C ILE A 277 -23.79 9.92 11.41
N ALA A 278 -24.41 10.04 10.24
CA ALA A 278 -25.85 10.12 10.10
C ALA A 278 -26.54 8.81 10.50
N GLY A 279 -25.94 7.65 10.20
CA GLY A 279 -26.37 6.34 10.71
C GLY A 279 -26.33 6.25 12.24
N LEU A 280 -25.31 6.89 12.85
CA LEU A 280 -25.18 7.21 14.29
C LEU A 280 -26.50 7.64 14.93
N LYS A 281 -27.04 8.75 14.43
CA LYS A 281 -28.21 9.41 15.01
C LYS A 281 -29.52 8.61 14.87
N LYS A 282 -29.56 7.61 13.98
CA LYS A 282 -30.78 6.85 13.69
C LYS A 282 -30.99 5.61 14.54
N LYS A 283 -30.03 5.19 15.38
CA LYS A 283 -30.27 4.12 16.37
C LYS A 283 -30.91 4.73 17.62
N PRO A 284 -32.23 4.60 17.86
CA PRO A 284 -32.80 4.93 19.15
C PRO A 284 -32.16 4.04 20.20
N VAL A 285 -31.74 4.66 21.30
CA VAL A 285 -31.32 3.96 22.52
C VAL A 285 -32.59 3.31 23.05
N ASN A 286 -32.75 2.01 22.78
CA ASN A 286 -33.71 1.14 23.46
C ASN A 286 -32.96 0.32 24.51
#